data_AF-X5YPQ3-F1
#
_entry.id   AF-X5YPQ3-F1
#
_cell.length_a   1.000
_cell.length_b   1.000
_cell.length_c   1.000
_cell.angle_alpha   90.00
_cell.angle_beta   90.00
_cell.angle_gamma   90.00
#
_symmetry.space_group_name_H-M   'P 1'
#
loop_
_entity.id
_entity.type
_entity.pdbx_description
1 polymer ?
#
loop_
_entity_poly.entity_id
_entity_poly.type
_entity_poly.pdbx_seq_one_letter_code
_entity_poly.pdbx_strand_id
1 'polypeptide(L)'
;MLAGFDLLKIDGEGLRDRPLVDRRKALVNLLRRRPNGIVLSDEISGGSDILAQVCQFGLDGIVSKLRVSPYRSGRRQEWVRQNAC
;
A
#
# COMPACT_ATOMS: atom_id res chain seq x y z
N MET A 1 -17.05 -1.68 -1.77
CA MET A 1 -15.86 -2.54 -1.97
C MET A 1 -14.69 -1.90 -1.24
N LEU A 2 -13.95 -2.66 -0.43
CA LEU A 2 -12.83 -2.15 0.35
C LEU A 2 -11.50 -2.56 -0.30
N ALA A 3 -10.51 -1.67 -0.28
CA ALA A 3 -9.17 -1.95 -0.80
C ALA A 3 -8.15 -2.06 0.36
N GLY A 4 -7.56 -3.25 0.52
CA GLY A 4 -6.49 -3.49 1.49
C GLY A 4 -5.12 -3.13 0.91
N PHE A 5 -4.32 -2.37 1.66
CA PHE A 5 -3.02 -1.87 1.20
C PHE A 5 -1.85 -2.16 2.16
N ASP A 6 -2.11 -2.61 3.39
CA ASP A 6 -1.11 -2.98 4.41
C ASP A 6 -1.71 -3.99 5.41
N LEU A 7 -0.88 -4.69 6.17
CA LEU A 7 -1.27 -5.63 7.22
C LEU A 7 -0.39 -5.41 8.46
N LEU A 8 -0.98 -4.88 9.52
CA LEU A 8 -0.24 -4.48 10.73
C LEU A 8 -0.20 -5.55 11.82
N LYS A 9 -1.16 -6.48 11.81
CA LYS A 9 -1.30 -7.56 12.77
C LYS A 9 -2.08 -8.71 12.15
N ILE A 10 -1.71 -9.96 12.43
CA ILE A 10 -2.44 -11.17 12.03
C ILE A 10 -2.37 -12.18 13.18
N ASP A 11 -3.49 -12.79 13.54
CA ASP A 11 -3.57 -13.86 14.56
C ASP A 11 -2.81 -13.59 15.87
N GLY A 12 -2.88 -12.35 16.37
CA GLY A 12 -2.18 -11.96 17.59
C GLY A 12 -0.75 -11.44 17.36
N GLU A 13 -0.13 -11.73 16.22
CA GLU A 13 1.23 -11.33 15.89
C GLU A 13 1.30 -9.92 15.27
N GLY A 14 2.12 -9.05 15.86
CA GLY A 14 2.40 -7.72 15.32
C GLY A 14 3.38 -7.76 14.14
N LEU A 15 3.03 -7.08 13.05
CA LEU A 15 3.87 -6.98 11.85
C LEU A 15 4.47 -5.59 11.64
N ARG A 16 4.15 -4.61 12.50
CA ARG A 16 4.52 -3.20 12.31
C ARG A 16 6.01 -2.95 12.16
N ASP A 17 6.85 -3.72 12.85
CA ASP A 17 8.31 -3.57 12.75
C ASP A 17 8.93 -4.27 11.54
N ARG A 18 8.14 -5.06 10.81
CA ARG A 18 8.61 -5.70 9.59
C ARG A 18 8.62 -4.72 8.41
N PRO A 19 9.53 -4.89 7.44
CA PRO A 19 9.51 -4.18 6.17
C PRO A 19 8.16 -4.23 5.47
N LEU A 20 7.77 -3.16 4.78
CA LEU A 20 6.52 -3.10 4.00
C LEU A 20 6.36 -4.28 3.03
N VAL A 21 7.44 -4.70 2.38
CA VAL A 21 7.43 -5.86 1.46
C VAL A 21 6.94 -7.13 2.14
N ASP A 22 7.34 -7.37 3.39
CA ASP A 22 6.95 -8.57 4.13
C ASP A 22 5.50 -8.47 4.59
N ARG A 23 5.07 -7.30 5.05
CA ARG A 23 3.67 -7.04 5.43
C ARG A 23 2.73 -7.23 4.23
N ARG A 24 3.12 -6.72 3.06
CA ARG A 24 2.35 -6.87 1.82
C ARG A 24 2.29 -8.32 1.36
N LYS A 25 3.40 -9.08 1.45
CA LYS A 25 3.40 -10.53 1.17
C LYS A 25 2.44 -11.28 2.09
N ALA A 26 2.41 -10.95 3.38
CA ALA A 26 1.47 -11.52 4.34
C ALA A 26 0.01 -11.16 4.00
N LEU A 27 -0.27 -9.90 3.61
CA LEU A 27 -1.60 -9.47 3.16
C LEU A 27 -2.07 -10.25 1.93
N VAL A 28 -1.20 -10.42 0.92
CA VAL A 28 -1.51 -11.22 -0.28
C VAL A 28 -1.85 -12.64 0.11
N ASN A 29 -1.06 -13.26 0.99
CA ASN A 29 -1.31 -14.61 1.47
C ASN A 29 -2.65 -14.73 2.22
N LEU A 30 -2.98 -13.74 3.07
CA LEU A 30 -4.26 -13.69 3.78
C LEU A 30 -5.45 -13.60 2.81
N LEU A 31 -5.33 -12.74 1.80
CA LEU A 31 -6.40 -12.50 0.83
C LEU A 31 -6.48 -13.56 -0.29
N ARG A 32 -5.54 -14.52 -0.38
CA ARG A 32 -5.65 -15.64 -1.34
C ARG A 32 -6.93 -16.45 -1.17
N ARG A 33 -7.47 -16.52 0.05
CA ARG A 33 -8.74 -17.19 0.36
C ARG A 33 -9.98 -16.32 0.07
N ARG A 34 -9.78 -15.13 -0.53
CA ARG A 34 -10.77 -14.13 -1.00
C ARG A 34 -12.06 -14.04 -0.18
N PRO A 35 -12.05 -13.33 0.96
CA PRO A 35 -13.31 -12.88 1.56
C PRO A 35 -14.04 -11.94 0.58
N ASN A 36 -15.34 -12.17 0.38
CA ASN A 36 -16.18 -11.32 -0.48
C ASN A 36 -16.09 -9.85 -0.04
N GLY A 37 -15.84 -8.94 -0.98
CA GLY A 37 -15.92 -7.49 -0.76
C GLY A 37 -14.61 -6.77 -0.40
N ILE A 38 -13.49 -7.50 -0.24
CA ILE A 38 -12.14 -6.92 -0.05
C ILE A 38 -11.25 -7.25 -1.26
N VAL A 39 -10.67 -6.23 -1.86
CA VAL A 39 -9.68 -6.35 -2.93
C VAL A 39 -8.30 -5.86 -2.46
N LEU A 40 -7.24 -6.32 -3.11
CA LEU A 40 -5.89 -5.80 -2.87
C LEU A 40 -5.74 -4.49 -3.65
N SER A 41 -5.17 -3.46 -3.02
CA SER A 41 -4.65 -2.29 -3.73
C SER A 41 -3.40 -2.69 -4.49
N ASP A 42 -3.41 -2.54 -5.82
CA ASP A 42 -2.26 -2.88 -6.66
C ASP A 42 -1.02 -2.04 -6.33
N GLU A 43 0.14 -2.61 -6.63
CA GLU A 43 1.45 -1.96 -6.50
C GLU A 43 2.03 -1.81 -7.90
N ILE A 44 2.56 -0.63 -8.16
CA ILE A 44 3.27 -0.29 -9.39
C ILE A 44 4.67 0.18 -9.01
N SER A 45 5.64 -0.19 -9.81
CA SER A 45 7.00 0.36 -9.73
C SER A 45 7.05 1.73 -10.38
N GLY A 46 7.83 2.64 -9.79
CA GLY A 46 7.92 4.04 -10.21
C GLY A 46 7.64 4.98 -9.04
N GLY A 47 7.28 6.22 -9.36
CA GLY A 47 6.97 7.28 -8.43
C GLY A 47 6.38 8.50 -9.16
N SER A 48 7.03 9.65 -9.08
CA SER A 48 6.52 10.88 -9.72
C SER A 48 6.47 10.83 -11.25
N ASP A 49 7.21 9.92 -11.87
CA ASP A 49 7.30 9.71 -13.32
C ASP A 49 5.99 9.24 -13.97
N ILE A 50 5.06 8.72 -13.18
CA ILE A 50 3.74 8.27 -13.66
C ILE A 50 2.61 9.27 -13.40
N LEU A 51 2.87 10.41 -12.75
CA LEU A 51 1.82 11.37 -12.37
C LEU A 51 1.06 11.93 -13.57
N ALA A 52 1.73 12.14 -14.70
CA ALA A 52 1.08 12.62 -15.92
C ALA A 52 0.03 11.62 -16.43
N GLN A 53 0.35 10.33 -16.41
CA GLN A 53 -0.54 9.24 -16.80
C GLN A 53 -1.69 9.09 -15.79
N VAL A 54 -1.40 9.20 -14.49
CA VAL A 54 -2.42 9.17 -13.42
C VAL A 54 -3.45 10.30 -13.64
N CYS A 55 -2.98 11.49 -13.98
CA CYS A 55 -3.82 12.63 -14.33
C CYS A 55 -4.65 12.38 -15.60
N GLN A 56 -4.04 11.83 -16.65
CA GLN A 56 -4.76 11.44 -17.88
C GLN A 56 -5.85 10.40 -17.63
N PHE A 57 -5.67 9.50 -16.66
CA PHE A 57 -6.67 8.52 -16.26
C PHE A 57 -7.76 9.09 -15.32
N GLY A 58 -7.71 10.37 -14.97
CA GLY A 58 -8.67 11.00 -14.06
C GLY A 58 -8.59 10.48 -12.63
N LEU A 59 -7.42 9.99 -12.22
CA LEU A 59 -7.15 9.52 -10.86
C LEU A 59 -6.58 10.67 -10.02
N ASP A 60 -6.95 10.72 -8.74
CA ASP A 60 -6.57 11.80 -7.81
C ASP A 60 -5.06 11.88 -7.55
N GLY A 61 -4.32 10.77 -7.66
CA GLY A 61 -2.90 10.78 -7.36
C GLY A 61 -2.31 9.42 -7.07
N ILE A 62 -1.11 9.46 -6.50
CA ILE A 62 -0.36 8.27 -6.08
C ILE A 62 0.07 8.36 -4.63
N VAL A 63 0.39 7.17 -4.12
CA VAL A 63 0.93 6.97 -2.79
C VAL A 63 2.20 6.15 -2.91
N SER A 64 3.34 6.82 -2.74
CA SER A 64 4.67 6.22 -2.79
C SER A 64 5.06 5.73 -1.39
N LYS A 65 5.53 4.49 -1.29
CA LYS A 65 5.91 3.87 -0.01
C LYS A 65 7.30 3.25 -0.08
N LEU A 66 8.12 3.47 0.93
CA LEU A 66 9.45 2.87 1.01
C LEU A 66 9.35 1.37 1.34
N ARG A 67 9.79 0.52 0.41
CA ARG A 67 9.68 -0.95 0.49
C ARG A 67 10.25 -1.56 1.77
N VAL A 68 11.34 -1.00 2.27
CA VAL A 68 12.08 -1.51 3.43
C VAL A 68 11.61 -0.92 4.75
N SER A 69 10.66 0.01 4.76
CA SER A 69 10.32 0.72 5.99
C SER A 69 9.37 -0.07 6.90
N PRO A 70 9.58 0.01 8.24
CA PRO A 70 8.56 -0.43 9.18
C PRO A 70 7.36 0.53 9.14
N TYR A 71 6.24 0.10 9.70
CA TYR A 71 5.07 0.95 9.90
C TYR A 71 5.27 1.78 11.17
N ARG A 72 5.10 3.10 11.03
CA ARG A 72 5.10 4.05 12.15
C ARG A 72 3.90 4.97 12.00
N SER A 73 3.19 5.19 13.09
CA SER A 73 2.02 6.09 13.10
C SER A 73 2.45 7.54 12.89
N GLY A 74 1.59 8.34 12.25
CA GLY A 74 1.81 9.76 11.99
C GLY A 74 2.35 10.07 10.59
N ARG A 75 2.63 11.35 10.32
CA ARG A 75 3.19 11.81 9.04
C ARG A 75 4.67 11.45 8.97
N ARG A 76 5.08 10.78 7.90
CA ARG A 76 6.42 10.18 7.73
C ARG A 76 6.90 10.35 6.28
N GLN A 77 8.20 10.23 6.05
CA GLN A 77 8.78 10.40 4.70
C GLN A 77 8.75 9.09 3.90
N GLU A 78 8.58 7.97 4.59
CA GLU A 78 8.47 6.63 4.03
C GLU A 78 7.10 6.39 3.37
N TRP A 79 6.15 7.32 3.52
CA TRP A 79 4.83 7.27 2.92
C TRP A 79 4.46 8.68 2.41
N VAL A 80 4.56 8.87 1.09
CA VAL A 80 4.36 10.17 0.44
C VAL A 80 3.12 10.12 -0.43
N ARG A 81 2.22 11.10 -0.26
CA ARG A 81 1.06 11.32 -1.15
C ARG A 81 1.39 12.44 -2.13
N GLN A 82 1.07 12.23 -3.40
CA GLN A 82 1.20 13.23 -4.46
C GLN A 82 -0.08 13.23 -5.28
N ASN A 83 -0.68 14.41 -5.48
CA ASN A 83 -1.87 14.54 -6.32
C ASN A 83 -1.48 14.58 -7.80
N ALA A 84 -2.33 14.06 -8.67
CA ALA A 84 -2.12 14.01 -10.11
C ALA A 84 -3.08 14.96 -10.82
N CYS A 85 -2.71 16.25 -10.83
CA CYS A 85 -3.61 17.34 -11.18
C CYS A 85 -4.84 17.42 -10.25
#